data_AF-A0A285QTJ5-F1
#
_entry.id   AF-A0A285QTJ5-F1
#
_cell.length_a   1.000
_cell.length_b   1.000
_cell.length_c   1.000
_cell.angle_alpha   90.00
_cell.angle_beta   90.00
_cell.angle_gamma   90.00
#
_symmetry.space_group_name_H-M   'P 1'
#
loop_
_entity.id
_entity.type
_entity.pdbx_description
1 polymer ?
#
loop_
_entity_poly.entity_id
_entity_poly.type
_entity_poly.pdbx_seq_one_letter_code
_entity_poly.pdbx_strand_id
1 'polypeptide(L)'
;MSTPNNPSVPPIATAAGTGTGGFAGDGGPAASAQLNYPLGVTVDSTGTLYIADYSNNRIRKVTTDGRISTIAGTASASFSGDNGPANKAQLNQPRGLAADRAGTLYIADAANQRIRKITADGTITTIAGTGSAASTGDNGPANKAQLNYPLAVTVDSTGILYISDYNGHRVRRITTDGRISTVAGTGVAGFSGDNGPANKAQLYYPRGLAVDGAGALYIADGSNHRIRKVTADGTITTIAGTGTAGSTGDNGPATKARLNSPLAVVVDSTGVLYIADHANHRIRKVAADGTITTIAGTGTAASTGDNGPADKAQVSLPSALALDSVDTLYIAEYGGHRIRKIASPLMAGLPASGTVVSWANVRSRLRMGVLRESTEDGAEIHQSLAVPREHQRWRLVVAGQQDGEVLYRFENVRSGKVLEILEAEEAAGAVAAQGAYQGVDAHHQQWRLIPIGPASDSPRVFEIANRHSGLVLRVDATGPAAIKQYEADGDHRNRQWQLLPV
;
A
#
# COMPACT_ATOMS: atom_id res chain seq x y z
N MET A 1 -4.31 43.90 -1.73
CA MET A 1 -4.97 42.73 -1.13
C MET A 1 -4.71 41.53 -2.02
N SER A 2 -3.65 40.77 -1.73
CA SER A 2 -3.41 39.48 -2.38
C SER A 2 -4.44 38.48 -1.84
N THR A 3 -5.21 37.88 -2.73
CA THR A 3 -6.10 36.76 -2.42
C THR A 3 -5.28 35.60 -1.84
N PRO A 4 -5.73 34.93 -0.77
CA PRO A 4 -5.01 33.76 -0.27
C PRO A 4 -4.99 32.67 -1.35
N ASN A 5 -3.82 32.13 -1.63
CA ASN A 5 -3.63 31.01 -2.54
C ASN A 5 -4.55 29.86 -2.14
N ASN A 6 -5.60 29.63 -2.93
CA ASN A 6 -6.38 28.40 -2.87
C ASN A 6 -5.42 27.26 -3.24
N PRO A 7 -5.17 26.26 -2.38
CA PRO A 7 -4.27 25.17 -2.73
C PRO A 7 -4.81 24.50 -4.01
N SER A 8 -4.00 24.52 -5.07
CA SER A 8 -4.39 23.96 -6.36
C SER A 8 -4.80 22.50 -6.20
N VAL A 9 -5.96 22.12 -6.73
CA VAL A 9 -6.41 20.71 -6.74
C VAL A 9 -5.29 19.85 -7.34
N PRO A 10 -4.84 18.77 -6.68
CA PRO A 10 -3.74 17.96 -7.17
C PRO A 10 -4.01 17.42 -8.59
N PRO A 11 -2.99 17.34 -9.44
CA PRO A 11 -3.17 16.80 -10.77
C PRO A 11 -3.43 15.29 -10.71
N ILE A 12 -4.19 14.79 -11.69
CA ILE A 12 -4.30 13.36 -11.96
C ILE A 12 -3.39 12.98 -13.13
N ALA A 13 -2.76 11.82 -13.08
CA ALA A 13 -1.92 11.32 -14.16
C ALA A 13 -2.07 9.82 -14.34
N THR A 14 -1.73 9.32 -15.53
CA THR A 14 -1.66 7.89 -15.79
C THR A 14 -0.42 7.30 -15.11
N ALA A 15 -0.62 6.27 -14.28
CA ALA A 15 0.45 5.47 -13.67
C ALA A 15 0.79 4.24 -14.52
N ALA A 16 -0.22 3.62 -15.15
CA ALA A 16 -0.05 2.49 -16.05
C ALA A 16 -1.25 2.36 -17.00
N GLY A 17 -1.05 1.87 -18.23
CA GLY A 17 -2.13 1.65 -19.19
C GLY A 17 -2.30 2.77 -20.21
N THR A 18 -2.46 2.43 -21.49
CA THR A 18 -2.65 3.40 -22.58
C THR A 18 -4.08 3.92 -22.74
N GLY A 19 -5.04 3.34 -22.02
CA GLY A 19 -6.48 3.59 -22.27
C GLY A 19 -7.11 2.65 -23.28
N THR A 20 -6.33 1.80 -23.95
CA THR A 20 -6.82 0.77 -24.87
C THR A 20 -6.71 -0.62 -24.22
N GLY A 21 -7.82 -1.36 -24.21
CA GLY A 21 -7.87 -2.72 -23.68
C GLY A 21 -6.94 -3.66 -24.46
N GLY A 22 -6.04 -4.36 -23.76
CA GLY A 22 -5.11 -5.31 -24.38
C GLY A 22 -4.04 -5.82 -23.42
N PHE A 23 -3.05 -6.53 -23.94
CA PHE A 23 -1.88 -7.01 -23.19
C PHE A 23 -0.59 -6.74 -23.98
N ALA A 24 0.20 -5.78 -23.52
CA ALA A 24 1.50 -5.43 -24.10
C ALA A 24 2.38 -4.69 -23.08
N GLY A 25 3.66 -4.48 -23.42
CA GLY A 25 4.55 -3.54 -22.72
C GLY A 25 5.38 -4.12 -21.56
N ASP A 26 5.41 -5.44 -21.38
CA ASP A 26 6.30 -6.04 -20.38
C ASP A 26 7.77 -5.65 -20.62
N GLY A 27 8.44 -5.26 -19.55
CA GLY A 27 9.79 -4.70 -19.57
C GLY A 27 9.84 -3.23 -19.97
N GLY A 28 8.78 -2.62 -20.47
CA GLY A 28 8.74 -1.21 -20.89
C GLY A 28 8.12 -0.26 -19.86
N PRO A 29 7.96 1.04 -20.20
CA PRO A 29 7.26 2.01 -19.37
C PRO A 29 5.80 1.61 -19.14
N ALA A 30 5.36 1.66 -17.89
CA ALA A 30 4.01 1.26 -17.49
C ALA A 30 2.91 2.09 -18.18
N ALA A 31 3.15 3.38 -18.41
CA ALA A 31 2.21 4.28 -19.11
C ALA A 31 2.00 3.89 -20.59
N SER A 32 2.93 3.16 -21.20
CA SER A 32 2.84 2.69 -22.59
C SER A 32 2.31 1.26 -22.71
N ALA A 33 2.10 0.57 -21.58
CA ALA A 33 1.60 -0.80 -21.58
C ALA A 33 0.09 -0.87 -21.77
N GLN A 34 -0.40 -1.99 -22.29
CA GLN A 34 -1.84 -2.24 -22.35
C GLN A 34 -2.27 -3.08 -21.15
N LEU A 35 -3.37 -2.65 -20.53
CA LEU A 35 -4.10 -3.35 -19.48
C LEU A 35 -5.51 -3.63 -20.00
N ASN A 36 -6.19 -4.63 -19.45
CA ASN A 36 -7.52 -5.01 -19.88
C ASN A 36 -8.48 -5.16 -18.68
N TYR A 37 -9.33 -4.15 -18.54
CA TYR A 37 -10.32 -3.99 -17.45
C TYR A 37 -9.73 -4.19 -16.04
N PRO A 38 -8.71 -3.43 -15.61
CA PRO A 38 -8.09 -3.65 -14.30
C PRO A 38 -9.12 -3.49 -13.16
N LEU A 39 -9.16 -4.49 -12.26
CA LEU A 39 -10.14 -4.57 -11.16
C LEU A 39 -9.52 -4.60 -9.76
N GLY A 40 -8.20 -4.62 -9.66
CA GLY A 40 -7.47 -4.60 -8.40
C GLY A 40 -6.18 -3.81 -8.52
N VAL A 41 -5.86 -3.05 -7.48
CA VAL A 41 -4.63 -2.30 -7.36
C VAL A 41 -4.18 -2.29 -5.90
N THR A 42 -2.89 -2.44 -5.64
CA THR A 42 -2.29 -2.28 -4.31
C THR A 42 -0.85 -1.79 -4.44
N VAL A 43 -0.32 -1.17 -3.39
CA VAL A 43 1.07 -0.68 -3.35
C VAL A 43 1.71 -1.26 -2.09
N ASP A 44 2.92 -1.79 -2.22
CA ASP A 44 3.68 -2.27 -1.07
C ASP A 44 4.45 -1.13 -0.37
N SER A 45 5.13 -1.44 0.74
CA SER A 45 5.92 -0.46 1.48
C SER A 45 7.14 0.08 0.73
N THR A 46 7.52 -0.54 -0.39
CA THR A 46 8.63 -0.07 -1.25
C THR A 46 8.16 0.93 -2.32
N GLY A 47 6.84 1.13 -2.45
CA GLY A 47 6.26 1.91 -3.54
C GLY A 47 6.04 1.10 -4.83
N THR A 48 6.21 -0.22 -4.80
CA THR A 48 5.89 -1.09 -5.93
C THR A 48 4.38 -1.22 -6.05
N LEU A 49 3.85 -0.95 -7.25
CA LEU A 49 2.44 -1.04 -7.57
C LEU A 49 2.12 -2.41 -8.17
N TYR A 50 1.07 -3.07 -7.70
CA TYR A 50 0.57 -4.33 -8.23
C TYR A 50 -0.84 -4.16 -8.78
N ILE A 51 -1.11 -4.77 -9.93
CA ILE A 51 -2.34 -4.58 -10.70
C ILE A 51 -2.92 -5.95 -11.06
N ALA A 52 -4.20 -6.16 -10.75
CA ALA A 52 -4.94 -7.30 -11.25
C ALA A 52 -5.50 -6.94 -12.63
N ASP A 53 -4.80 -7.42 -13.66
CA ASP A 53 -5.13 -7.24 -15.06
C ASP A 53 -6.17 -8.30 -15.45
N TYR A 54 -7.38 -8.05 -14.97
CA TYR A 54 -8.48 -9.00 -14.82
C TYR A 54 -8.79 -9.79 -16.09
N SER A 55 -9.03 -9.12 -17.23
CA SER A 55 -9.40 -9.82 -18.46
C SER A 55 -8.20 -10.49 -19.14
N ASN A 56 -6.98 -10.13 -18.72
CA ASN A 56 -5.75 -10.78 -19.16
C ASN A 56 -5.33 -11.94 -18.24
N ASN A 57 -6.10 -12.25 -17.18
CA ASN A 57 -5.82 -13.31 -16.19
C ASN A 57 -4.40 -13.26 -15.62
N ARG A 58 -3.93 -12.05 -15.29
CA ARG A 58 -2.56 -11.81 -14.83
C ARG A 58 -2.49 -10.82 -13.69
N ILE A 59 -1.41 -10.91 -12.92
CA ILE A 59 -0.96 -9.86 -12.01
C ILE A 59 0.24 -9.16 -12.63
N ARG A 60 0.15 -7.84 -12.76
CA ARG A 60 1.22 -6.97 -13.26
C ARG A 60 1.87 -6.24 -12.09
N LYS A 61 3.17 -5.99 -12.19
CA LYS A 61 3.96 -5.22 -11.22
C LYS A 61 4.55 -4.01 -11.93
N VAL A 62 4.44 -2.84 -11.32
CA VAL A 62 5.09 -1.61 -11.74
C VAL A 62 6.08 -1.18 -10.66
N THR A 63 7.35 -1.12 -11.02
CA THR A 63 8.44 -0.67 -10.13
C THR A 63 8.48 0.85 -10.04
N THR A 64 9.20 1.38 -9.04
CA THR A 64 9.28 2.82 -8.77
C THR A 64 9.97 3.62 -9.89
N ASP A 65 10.76 2.96 -10.74
CA ASP A 65 11.31 3.51 -11.99
C ASP A 65 10.28 3.57 -13.15
N GLY A 66 9.05 3.13 -12.90
CA GLY A 66 7.94 3.18 -13.84
C GLY A 66 7.92 2.04 -14.86
N ARG A 67 8.67 0.95 -14.67
CA ARG A 67 8.64 -0.22 -15.57
C ARG A 67 7.59 -1.24 -15.16
N ILE A 68 6.90 -1.84 -16.13
CA ILE A 68 5.89 -2.87 -15.88
C ILE A 68 6.37 -4.27 -16.27
N SER A 69 5.95 -5.29 -15.54
CA SER A 69 6.17 -6.70 -15.88
C SER A 69 5.04 -7.59 -15.37
N THR A 70 4.89 -8.78 -15.96
CA THR A 70 3.99 -9.82 -15.44
C THR A 70 4.69 -10.62 -14.35
N ILE A 71 4.07 -10.73 -13.17
CA ILE A 71 4.60 -11.53 -12.05
C ILE A 71 3.81 -12.82 -11.80
N ALA A 72 2.56 -12.91 -12.25
CA ALA A 72 1.74 -14.09 -12.11
C ALA A 72 0.67 -14.19 -13.20
N GLY A 73 0.22 -15.42 -13.49
CA GLY A 73 -0.79 -15.71 -14.50
C GLY A 73 -0.21 -15.96 -15.90
N THR A 74 -0.88 -16.82 -16.66
CA THR A 74 -0.43 -17.28 -17.99
C THR A 74 -1.42 -16.94 -19.11
N ALA A 75 -2.29 -15.93 -18.91
CA ALA A 75 -3.43 -15.59 -19.76
C ALA A 75 -4.59 -16.60 -19.79
N SER A 76 -4.31 -17.88 -19.54
CA SER A 76 -5.33 -18.93 -19.53
C SER A 76 -6.14 -18.87 -18.24
N ALA A 77 -7.45 -18.61 -18.37
CA ALA A 77 -8.42 -18.66 -17.30
C ALA A 77 -8.60 -20.10 -16.78
N SER A 78 -7.80 -20.47 -15.78
CA SER A 78 -7.75 -21.81 -15.20
C SER A 78 -7.11 -21.76 -13.80
N PHE A 79 -6.91 -22.90 -13.17
CA PHE A 79 -6.21 -23.06 -11.89
C PHE A 79 -5.09 -24.09 -11.99
N SER A 80 -3.85 -23.69 -11.70
CA SER A 80 -2.69 -24.58 -11.56
C SER A 80 -1.50 -23.86 -10.91
N GLY A 81 -0.42 -24.62 -10.63
CA GLY A 81 0.90 -24.08 -10.27
C GLY A 81 1.12 -23.72 -8.80
N ASP A 82 0.28 -24.20 -7.88
CA ASP A 82 0.54 -24.05 -6.44
C ASP A 82 1.89 -24.67 -6.04
N ASN A 83 2.58 -23.99 -5.14
CA ASN A 83 3.93 -24.30 -4.66
C ASN A 83 5.03 -24.18 -5.72
N GLY A 84 4.72 -23.57 -6.87
CA GLY A 84 5.67 -23.29 -7.94
C GLY A 84 5.81 -21.80 -8.25
N PRO A 85 6.55 -21.45 -9.32
CA PRO A 85 6.73 -20.07 -9.75
C PRO A 85 5.41 -19.41 -10.15
N ALA A 86 5.14 -18.23 -9.61
CA ALA A 86 3.88 -17.50 -9.84
C ALA A 86 3.63 -17.18 -11.32
N ASN A 87 4.68 -16.90 -12.09
CA ASN A 87 4.59 -16.61 -13.54
C ASN A 87 4.27 -17.85 -14.40
N LYS A 88 4.22 -19.05 -13.83
CA LYS A 88 3.76 -20.29 -14.48
C LYS A 88 2.39 -20.75 -13.99
N ALA A 89 1.89 -20.18 -12.90
CA ALA A 89 0.57 -20.52 -12.38
C ALA A 89 -0.55 -19.89 -13.21
N GLN A 90 -1.64 -20.63 -13.38
CA GLN A 90 -2.87 -20.11 -13.97
C GLN A 90 -3.72 -19.41 -12.90
N LEU A 91 -4.30 -18.27 -13.28
CA LEU A 91 -5.27 -17.50 -12.51
C LEU A 91 -6.54 -17.37 -13.35
N ASN A 92 -7.68 -17.14 -12.71
CA ASN A 92 -8.94 -16.94 -13.38
C ASN A 92 -9.68 -15.74 -12.78
N GLN A 93 -9.74 -14.66 -13.56
CA GLN A 93 -10.36 -13.41 -13.15
C GLN A 93 -9.80 -12.90 -11.81
N PRO A 94 -8.48 -12.64 -11.69
CA PRO A 94 -7.92 -12.07 -10.48
C PRO A 94 -8.53 -10.69 -10.22
N ARG A 95 -8.84 -10.39 -8.95
CA ARG A 95 -9.49 -9.13 -8.55
C ARG A 95 -8.70 -8.42 -7.46
N GLY A 96 -9.23 -8.30 -6.24
CA GLY A 96 -8.58 -7.56 -5.18
C GLY A 96 -7.21 -8.12 -4.82
N LEU A 97 -6.31 -7.19 -4.48
CA LEU A 97 -4.92 -7.45 -4.11
C LEU A 97 -4.61 -6.80 -2.77
N ALA A 98 -3.72 -7.40 -2.00
CA ALA A 98 -3.15 -6.78 -0.82
C ALA A 98 -1.68 -7.16 -0.66
N ALA A 99 -0.82 -6.21 -0.31
CA ALA A 99 0.56 -6.48 0.05
C ALA A 99 0.76 -6.31 1.55
N ASP A 100 1.46 -7.24 2.20
CA ASP A 100 1.92 -7.05 3.58
C ASP A 100 3.29 -6.37 3.65
N ARG A 101 3.72 -6.06 4.88
CA ARG A 101 5.02 -5.41 5.15
C ARG A 101 6.23 -6.29 4.81
N ALA A 102 6.04 -7.60 4.67
CA ALA A 102 7.09 -8.53 4.26
C ALA A 102 7.20 -8.64 2.73
N GLY A 103 6.35 -7.92 1.98
CA GLY A 103 6.30 -8.00 0.52
C GLY A 103 5.52 -9.21 0.00
N THR A 104 4.76 -9.91 0.85
CA THR A 104 3.86 -10.98 0.39
C THR A 104 2.65 -10.35 -0.27
N LEU A 105 2.34 -10.77 -1.50
CA LEU A 105 1.16 -10.32 -2.24
C LEU A 105 0.04 -11.36 -2.14
N TYR A 106 -1.11 -10.96 -1.61
CA TYR A 106 -2.34 -11.75 -1.57
C TYR A 106 -3.24 -11.39 -2.75
N ILE A 107 -3.85 -12.40 -3.36
CA ILE A 107 -4.62 -12.32 -4.59
C ILE A 107 -5.97 -13.00 -4.36
N ALA A 108 -7.06 -12.29 -4.62
CA ALA A 108 -8.36 -12.88 -4.81
C ALA A 108 -8.44 -13.48 -6.23
N ASP A 109 -8.25 -14.80 -6.33
CA ASP A 109 -8.38 -15.57 -7.56
C ASP A 109 -9.85 -15.97 -7.74
N ALA A 110 -10.66 -14.98 -8.11
CA ALA A 110 -12.09 -14.92 -7.80
C ALA A 110 -12.89 -16.06 -8.44
N ALA A 111 -12.72 -16.31 -9.74
CA ALA A 111 -13.45 -17.37 -10.43
C ALA A 111 -12.94 -18.77 -10.05
N ASN A 112 -11.70 -18.86 -9.55
CA ASN A 112 -11.15 -20.08 -8.96
C ASN A 112 -11.54 -20.28 -7.50
N GLN A 113 -12.39 -19.42 -6.90
CA GLN A 113 -12.92 -19.59 -5.54
C GLN A 113 -11.84 -19.67 -4.46
N ARG A 114 -10.73 -18.94 -4.64
CA ARG A 114 -9.53 -19.06 -3.79
C ARG A 114 -8.91 -17.70 -3.48
N ILE A 115 -8.23 -17.64 -2.33
CA ILE A 115 -7.19 -16.64 -2.07
C ILE A 115 -5.83 -17.32 -2.21
N ARG A 116 -4.97 -16.71 -3.02
CA ARG A 116 -3.59 -17.16 -3.23
C ARG A 116 -2.62 -16.10 -2.73
N LYS A 117 -1.41 -16.48 -2.34
CA LYS A 117 -0.34 -15.55 -2.00
C LYS A 117 0.90 -15.81 -2.84
N ILE A 118 1.67 -14.77 -3.11
CA ILE A 118 3.00 -14.82 -3.70
C ILE A 118 3.99 -14.31 -2.68
N THR A 119 4.98 -15.12 -2.32
CA THR A 119 6.08 -14.74 -1.43
C THR A 119 7.21 -14.05 -2.18
N ALA A 120 8.16 -13.45 -1.47
CA ALA A 120 9.26 -12.68 -2.06
C ALA A 120 10.15 -13.47 -3.03
N ASP A 121 10.21 -14.80 -2.86
CA ASP A 121 10.89 -15.74 -3.76
C ASP A 121 10.12 -16.01 -5.07
N GLY A 122 8.92 -15.45 -5.23
CA GLY A 122 8.07 -15.65 -6.39
C GLY A 122 7.23 -16.93 -6.36
N THR A 123 7.18 -17.65 -5.24
CA THR A 123 6.36 -18.86 -5.08
C THR A 123 4.89 -18.49 -4.84
N ILE A 124 3.96 -19.10 -5.57
CA ILE A 124 2.50 -18.92 -5.37
C ILE A 124 1.87 -20.10 -4.65
N THR A 125 0.99 -19.83 -3.67
CA THR A 125 0.28 -20.87 -2.90
C THR A 125 -1.16 -20.47 -2.59
N THR A 126 -2.10 -21.41 -2.64
CA THR A 126 -3.45 -21.23 -2.08
C THR A 126 -3.42 -21.26 -0.55
N ILE A 127 -3.98 -20.21 0.06
CA ILE A 127 -4.11 -20.09 1.52
C ILE A 127 -5.56 -20.24 2.00
N ALA A 128 -6.54 -20.03 1.13
CA ALA A 128 -7.95 -20.19 1.44
C ALA A 128 -8.78 -20.58 0.22
N GLY A 129 -9.86 -21.32 0.46
CA GLY A 129 -10.75 -21.79 -0.60
C GLY A 129 -10.34 -23.16 -1.17
N THR A 130 -11.33 -24.01 -1.43
CA THR A 130 -11.10 -25.34 -2.03
C THR A 130 -11.20 -25.35 -3.56
N GLY A 131 -11.74 -24.28 -4.15
CA GLY A 131 -12.14 -24.24 -5.56
C GLY A 131 -13.63 -24.46 -5.82
N SER A 132 -14.38 -24.91 -4.81
CA SER A 132 -15.83 -25.07 -4.92
C SER A 132 -16.55 -23.83 -4.36
N ALA A 133 -17.49 -23.29 -5.14
CA ALA A 133 -18.25 -22.11 -4.76
C ALA A 133 -19.27 -22.43 -3.65
N ALA A 134 -18.96 -22.00 -2.44
CA ALA A 134 -19.84 -22.02 -1.27
C ALA A 134 -19.21 -21.15 -0.17
N SER A 135 -19.90 -20.93 0.94
CA SER A 135 -19.38 -20.08 2.02
C SER A 135 -19.49 -20.83 3.35
N THR A 136 -18.62 -21.81 3.54
CA THR A 136 -18.64 -22.78 4.66
C THR A 136 -17.27 -22.87 5.33
N GLY A 137 -17.14 -23.70 6.38
CA GLY A 137 -15.85 -23.98 7.03
C GLY A 137 -15.41 -22.97 8.08
N ASP A 138 -16.32 -22.15 8.59
CA ASP A 138 -16.02 -21.24 9.71
C ASP A 138 -15.49 -22.00 10.93
N ASN A 139 -14.55 -21.34 11.62
CA ASN A 139 -13.73 -21.87 12.70
C ASN A 139 -12.79 -23.01 12.29
N GLY A 140 -12.70 -23.40 11.02
CA GLY A 140 -11.76 -24.40 10.53
C GLY A 140 -10.52 -23.81 9.85
N PRO A 141 -9.61 -24.65 9.33
CA PRO A 141 -8.49 -24.20 8.49
C PRO A 141 -9.00 -23.53 7.21
N ALA A 142 -8.44 -22.38 6.86
CA ALA A 142 -8.87 -21.58 5.72
C ALA A 142 -8.73 -22.32 4.37
N ASN A 143 -7.70 -23.15 4.21
CA ASN A 143 -7.47 -23.96 3.01
C ASN A 143 -8.44 -25.15 2.86
N LYS A 144 -9.29 -25.42 3.85
CA LYS A 144 -10.39 -26.40 3.79
C LYS A 144 -11.76 -25.76 3.71
N ALA A 145 -11.86 -24.46 3.98
CA ALA A 145 -13.11 -23.72 3.84
C ALA A 145 -13.43 -23.41 2.38
N GLN A 146 -14.71 -23.25 2.09
CA GLN A 146 -15.20 -22.83 0.78
C GLN A 146 -15.45 -21.31 0.79
N LEU A 147 -15.10 -20.67 -0.34
CA LEU A 147 -15.36 -19.27 -0.63
C LEU A 147 -16.28 -19.18 -1.86
N ASN A 148 -17.09 -18.12 -1.94
CA ASN A 148 -18.05 -17.90 -3.01
C ASN A 148 -17.77 -16.56 -3.72
N TYR A 149 -16.95 -16.68 -4.75
CA TYR A 149 -16.50 -15.67 -5.69
C TYR A 149 -15.80 -14.50 -4.98
N PRO A 150 -14.69 -14.75 -4.25
CA PRO A 150 -14.06 -13.73 -3.43
C PRO A 150 -13.57 -12.56 -4.30
N LEU A 151 -14.00 -11.33 -4.01
CA LEU A 151 -13.64 -10.17 -4.85
C LEU A 151 -12.49 -9.34 -4.28
N ALA A 152 -12.35 -9.27 -2.96
CA ALA A 152 -11.33 -8.48 -2.30
C ALA A 152 -10.63 -9.28 -1.20
N VAL A 153 -9.36 -8.94 -0.99
CA VAL A 153 -8.57 -9.33 0.17
C VAL A 153 -7.85 -8.09 0.68
N THR A 154 -7.75 -7.94 2.00
CA THR A 154 -6.93 -6.91 2.66
C THR A 154 -6.21 -7.54 3.85
N VAL A 155 -5.04 -6.99 4.22
CA VAL A 155 -4.21 -7.48 5.31
C VAL A 155 -3.96 -6.36 6.31
N ASP A 156 -4.15 -6.63 7.59
CA ASP A 156 -3.86 -5.65 8.62
C ASP A 156 -2.40 -5.70 9.09
N SER A 157 -2.04 -4.81 10.01
CA SER A 157 -0.65 -4.72 10.50
C SER A 157 -0.17 -5.92 11.33
N THR A 158 -1.09 -6.79 11.74
CA THR A 158 -0.80 -8.00 12.51
C THR A 158 -0.71 -9.24 11.61
N GLY A 159 -1.04 -9.11 10.32
CA GLY A 159 -1.07 -10.21 9.36
C GLY A 159 -2.42 -10.94 9.28
N ILE A 160 -3.46 -10.42 9.90
CA ILE A 160 -4.83 -10.95 9.75
C ILE A 160 -5.37 -10.49 8.39
N LEU A 161 -5.99 -11.43 7.65
CA LEU A 161 -6.60 -11.17 6.36
C LEU A 161 -8.11 -11.01 6.48
N TYR A 162 -8.68 -10.13 5.67
CA TYR A 162 -10.12 -9.99 5.50
C TYR A 162 -10.49 -10.17 4.02
N ILE A 163 -11.54 -10.94 3.76
CA ILE A 163 -11.94 -11.37 2.41
C ILE A 163 -13.41 -11.04 2.21
N SER A 164 -13.76 -10.38 1.09
CA SER A 164 -15.16 -10.24 0.70
C SER A 164 -15.61 -11.49 -0.04
N ASP A 165 -16.41 -12.29 0.66
CA ASP A 165 -17.06 -13.48 0.13
C ASP A 165 -18.37 -13.03 -0.54
N TYR A 166 -18.22 -12.52 -1.76
CA TYR A 166 -19.19 -11.65 -2.44
C TYR A 166 -20.56 -12.28 -2.65
N ASN A 167 -20.60 -13.46 -3.28
CA ASN A 167 -21.84 -14.21 -3.45
C ASN A 167 -22.29 -14.86 -2.14
N GLY A 168 -21.38 -14.96 -1.16
CA GLY A 168 -21.68 -15.39 0.20
C GLY A 168 -22.27 -14.29 1.08
N HIS A 169 -22.42 -13.05 0.58
CA HIS A 169 -22.95 -11.87 1.28
C HIS A 169 -22.33 -11.63 2.66
N ARG A 170 -21.02 -11.88 2.77
CA ARG A 170 -20.30 -11.81 4.04
C ARG A 170 -18.85 -11.41 3.86
N VAL A 171 -18.23 -10.98 4.96
CA VAL A 171 -16.78 -10.77 5.05
C VAL A 171 -16.21 -11.84 5.96
N ARG A 172 -15.18 -12.54 5.47
CA ARG A 172 -14.45 -13.58 6.20
C ARG A 172 -13.14 -13.00 6.72
N ARG A 173 -12.68 -13.48 7.86
CA ARG A 173 -11.39 -13.15 8.48
C ARG A 173 -10.54 -14.41 8.54
N ILE A 174 -9.26 -14.32 8.21
CA ILE A 174 -8.27 -15.38 8.41
C ILE A 174 -7.22 -14.89 9.41
N THR A 175 -7.08 -15.61 10.52
CA THR A 175 -6.06 -15.34 11.54
C THR A 175 -4.69 -15.87 11.11
N THR A 176 -3.63 -15.43 11.78
CA THR A 176 -2.23 -15.78 11.42
C THR A 176 -1.91 -17.27 11.59
N ASP A 177 -2.69 -18.00 12.40
CA ASP A 177 -2.67 -19.46 12.52
C ASP A 177 -3.44 -20.19 11.41
N GLY A 178 -4.00 -19.45 10.45
CA GLY A 178 -4.67 -19.99 9.28
C GLY A 178 -6.13 -20.41 9.49
N ARG A 179 -6.80 -19.98 10.57
CA ARG A 179 -8.22 -20.25 10.80
C ARG A 179 -9.11 -19.20 10.16
N ILE A 180 -10.24 -19.60 9.58
CA ILE A 180 -11.21 -18.69 8.95
C ILE A 180 -12.49 -18.55 9.78
N SER A 181 -13.08 -17.37 9.81
CA SER A 181 -14.38 -17.11 10.47
C SER A 181 -15.13 -15.96 9.78
N THR A 182 -16.46 -15.94 9.81
CA THR A 182 -17.24 -14.77 9.38
C THR A 182 -17.15 -13.64 10.40
N VAL A 183 -16.75 -12.44 9.97
CA VAL A 183 -16.65 -11.24 10.82
C VAL A 183 -17.81 -10.26 10.60
N ALA A 184 -18.41 -10.23 9.40
CA ALA A 184 -19.57 -9.42 9.08
C ALA A 184 -20.47 -10.10 8.04
N GLY A 185 -21.78 -9.87 8.12
CA GLY A 185 -22.75 -10.47 7.20
C GLY A 185 -23.35 -11.78 7.71
N THR A 186 -24.66 -11.96 7.54
CA THR A 186 -25.39 -13.20 7.88
C THR A 186 -25.38 -14.24 6.77
N GLY A 187 -24.92 -13.87 5.57
CA GLY A 187 -25.05 -14.67 4.36
C GLY A 187 -26.37 -14.48 3.60
N VAL A 188 -27.26 -13.62 4.10
CA VAL A 188 -28.50 -13.22 3.41
C VAL A 188 -28.32 -11.82 2.83
N ALA A 189 -28.61 -11.67 1.54
CA ALA A 189 -28.61 -10.38 0.87
C ALA A 189 -29.59 -9.42 1.53
N GLY A 190 -29.14 -8.21 1.86
CA GLY A 190 -29.99 -7.15 2.40
C GLY A 190 -29.20 -6.13 3.19
N PHE A 191 -29.91 -5.28 3.93
CA PHE A 191 -29.33 -4.27 4.81
C PHE A 191 -30.06 -4.27 6.15
N SER A 192 -29.31 -4.46 7.23
CA SER A 192 -29.80 -4.36 8.61
C SER A 192 -28.63 -4.25 9.59
N GLY A 193 -28.93 -4.10 10.89
CA GLY A 193 -27.98 -4.32 11.98
C GLY A 193 -27.03 -3.16 12.30
N ASP A 194 -27.29 -1.94 11.82
CA ASP A 194 -26.51 -0.78 12.24
C ASP A 194 -26.55 -0.59 13.77
N ASN A 195 -25.39 -0.27 14.35
CA ASN A 195 -25.09 -0.18 15.78
C ASN A 195 -25.17 -1.52 16.53
N GLY A 196 -25.30 -2.65 15.82
CA GLY A 196 -25.30 -3.99 16.39
C GLY A 196 -24.07 -4.81 16.01
N PRO A 197 -24.04 -6.10 16.38
CA PRO A 197 -22.96 -7.02 16.01
C PRO A 197 -22.86 -7.22 14.49
N ALA A 198 -21.66 -7.04 13.94
CA ALA A 198 -21.41 -7.11 12.50
C ALA A 198 -21.78 -8.46 11.88
N ASN A 199 -21.59 -9.56 12.61
CA ASN A 199 -21.94 -10.92 12.17
C ASN A 199 -23.46 -11.22 12.20
N LYS A 200 -24.28 -10.27 12.68
CA LYS A 200 -25.76 -10.33 12.63
C LYS A 200 -26.37 -9.34 11.64
N ALA A 201 -25.58 -8.40 11.13
CA ALA A 201 -26.01 -7.48 10.09
C ALA A 201 -26.07 -8.16 8.72
N GLN A 202 -27.01 -7.72 7.88
CA GLN A 202 -27.03 -8.10 6.46
C GLN A 202 -26.13 -7.17 5.64
N LEU A 203 -25.44 -7.79 4.68
CA LEU A 203 -24.67 -7.12 3.63
C LEU A 203 -25.24 -7.56 2.28
N TYR A 204 -25.04 -6.77 1.24
CA TYR A 204 -25.44 -7.14 -0.11
C TYR A 204 -24.29 -6.96 -1.09
N TYR A 205 -23.72 -8.10 -1.50
CA TYR A 205 -22.59 -8.15 -2.42
C TYR A 205 -21.41 -7.26 -1.95
N PRO A 206 -20.80 -7.56 -0.78
CA PRO A 206 -19.67 -6.79 -0.29
C PRO A 206 -18.50 -6.86 -1.28
N ARG A 207 -17.85 -5.72 -1.53
CA ARG A 207 -16.80 -5.57 -2.56
C ARG A 207 -15.46 -5.24 -1.91
N GLY A 208 -14.89 -4.06 -2.15
CA GLY A 208 -13.61 -3.64 -1.60
C GLY A 208 -13.65 -3.53 -0.07
N LEU A 209 -12.50 -3.82 0.53
CA LEU A 209 -12.26 -3.81 1.97
C LEU A 209 -11.02 -2.99 2.28
N ALA A 210 -11.01 -2.29 3.42
CA ALA A 210 -9.82 -1.64 3.97
C ALA A 210 -9.79 -1.78 5.49
N VAL A 211 -8.60 -1.81 6.08
CA VAL A 211 -8.41 -1.81 7.54
C VAL A 211 -7.54 -0.62 7.92
N ASP A 212 -7.97 0.16 8.91
CA ASP A 212 -7.18 1.28 9.40
C ASP A 212 -6.12 0.86 10.44
N GLY A 213 -5.32 1.83 10.89
CA GLY A 213 -4.28 1.59 11.89
C GLY A 213 -4.79 1.22 13.29
N ALA A 214 -6.08 1.45 13.55
CA ALA A 214 -6.73 1.07 14.80
C ALA A 214 -7.41 -0.31 14.70
N GLY A 215 -7.37 -0.94 13.52
CA GLY A 215 -7.98 -2.25 13.27
C GLY A 215 -9.47 -2.20 12.91
N ALA A 216 -10.04 -1.03 12.61
CA ALA A 216 -11.40 -0.96 12.11
C ALA A 216 -11.46 -1.36 10.63
N LEU A 217 -12.44 -2.19 10.28
CA LEU A 217 -12.66 -2.70 8.93
C LEU A 217 -13.73 -1.85 8.22
N TYR A 218 -13.41 -1.37 7.02
CA TYR A 218 -14.32 -0.64 6.15
C TYR A 218 -14.73 -1.54 4.99
N ILE A 219 -16.02 -1.53 4.66
CA ILE A 219 -16.65 -2.44 3.71
C ILE A 219 -17.43 -1.62 2.69
N ALA A 220 -17.10 -1.77 1.41
CA ALA A 220 -17.96 -1.30 0.33
C ALA A 220 -19.15 -2.27 0.18
N ASP A 221 -20.28 -1.93 0.80
CA ASP A 221 -21.53 -2.69 0.75
C ASP A 221 -22.29 -2.28 -0.52
N GLY A 222 -21.72 -2.66 -1.67
CA GLY A 222 -21.95 -1.99 -2.94
C GLY A 222 -23.39 -2.02 -3.42
N SER A 223 -24.07 -3.17 -3.33
CA SER A 223 -25.47 -3.26 -3.76
C SER A 223 -26.46 -2.65 -2.75
N ASN A 224 -25.99 -2.29 -1.56
CA ASN A 224 -26.70 -1.42 -0.63
C ASN A 224 -26.30 0.05 -0.77
N HIS A 225 -25.47 0.43 -1.76
CA HIS A 225 -25.08 1.82 -2.04
C HIS A 225 -24.48 2.56 -0.82
N ARG A 226 -23.70 1.86 0.00
CA ARG A 226 -23.17 2.36 1.28
C ARG A 226 -21.75 1.90 1.55
N ILE A 227 -21.05 2.62 2.41
CA ILE A 227 -19.84 2.15 3.09
C ILE A 227 -20.17 1.85 4.55
N ARG A 228 -19.79 0.66 5.02
CA ARG A 228 -19.98 0.20 6.40
C ARG A 228 -18.64 0.18 7.12
N LYS A 229 -18.63 0.45 8.42
CA LYS A 229 -17.46 0.33 9.30
C LYS A 229 -17.76 -0.71 10.37
N VAL A 230 -16.82 -1.61 10.61
CA VAL A 230 -16.82 -2.55 11.74
C VAL A 230 -15.70 -2.16 12.68
N THR A 231 -16.02 -1.77 13.90
CA THR A 231 -15.05 -1.44 14.94
C THR A 231 -14.45 -2.69 15.57
N ALA A 232 -13.36 -2.53 16.33
CA ALA A 232 -12.62 -3.65 16.92
C ALA A 232 -13.46 -4.50 17.90
N ASP A 233 -14.49 -3.91 18.51
CA ASP A 233 -15.50 -4.59 19.35
C ASP A 233 -16.53 -5.39 18.54
N GLY A 234 -16.49 -5.32 17.21
CA GLY A 234 -17.41 -6.01 16.31
C GLY A 234 -18.71 -5.27 16.03
N THR A 235 -18.84 -3.99 16.42
CA THR A 235 -20.03 -3.18 16.09
C THR A 235 -19.97 -2.69 14.65
N ILE A 236 -21.07 -2.81 13.89
CA ILE A 236 -21.17 -2.29 12.50
C ILE A 236 -22.01 -1.03 12.41
N THR A 237 -21.57 -0.04 11.62
CA THR A 237 -22.32 1.19 11.35
C THR A 237 -22.20 1.62 9.88
N THR A 238 -23.19 2.36 9.39
CA THR A 238 -23.09 3.06 8.09
C THR A 238 -22.34 4.39 8.28
N ILE A 239 -21.27 4.58 7.51
CA ILE A 239 -20.46 5.82 7.59
C ILE A 239 -20.61 6.71 6.34
N ALA A 240 -21.07 6.16 5.22
CA ALA A 240 -21.36 6.92 4.01
C ALA A 240 -22.45 6.23 3.18
N GLY A 241 -23.28 7.02 2.50
CA GLY A 241 -24.37 6.51 1.66
C GLY A 241 -25.71 6.43 2.37
N THR A 242 -26.79 6.78 1.67
CA THR A 242 -28.17 6.68 2.20
C THR A 242 -28.83 5.34 1.92
N GLY A 243 -28.27 4.52 1.02
CA GLY A 243 -28.90 3.30 0.50
C GLY A 243 -29.62 3.46 -0.82
N THR A 244 -29.81 4.70 -1.28
CA THR A 244 -30.44 4.96 -2.57
C THR A 244 -29.39 5.40 -3.57
N ALA A 245 -29.29 4.68 -4.69
CA ALA A 245 -28.42 5.05 -5.81
C ALA A 245 -28.57 6.53 -6.19
N GLY A 246 -27.46 7.22 -6.42
CA GLY A 246 -27.39 8.62 -6.83
C GLY A 246 -26.03 9.24 -6.48
N SER A 247 -25.83 10.52 -6.80
CA SER A 247 -24.53 11.22 -6.67
C SER A 247 -24.60 12.54 -5.89
N THR A 248 -25.67 12.78 -5.14
CA THR A 248 -25.91 14.04 -4.39
C THR A 248 -25.18 14.06 -3.04
N GLY A 249 -25.05 15.25 -2.44
CA GLY A 249 -24.62 15.42 -1.04
C GLY A 249 -23.18 15.86 -0.82
N ASP A 250 -22.49 16.31 -1.88
CA ASP A 250 -21.16 16.92 -1.73
C ASP A 250 -21.20 18.12 -0.76
N ASN A 251 -20.15 18.25 0.04
CA ASN A 251 -19.96 19.22 1.12
C ASN A 251 -20.92 19.05 2.32
N GLY A 252 -21.67 17.96 2.37
CA GLY A 252 -22.52 17.60 3.51
C GLY A 252 -22.04 16.35 4.25
N PRO A 253 -22.80 15.89 5.27
CA PRO A 253 -22.50 14.65 5.99
C PRO A 253 -22.51 13.44 5.05
N ALA A 254 -21.48 12.60 5.13
CA ALA A 254 -21.31 11.42 4.28
C ALA A 254 -22.49 10.44 4.37
N THR A 255 -23.11 10.31 5.55
CA THR A 255 -24.28 9.46 5.80
C THR A 255 -25.56 9.96 5.12
N LYS A 256 -25.60 11.21 4.66
CA LYS A 256 -26.72 11.80 3.92
C LYS A 256 -26.46 11.89 2.42
N ALA A 257 -25.24 11.64 1.97
CA ALA A 257 -24.91 11.62 0.54
C ALA A 257 -25.34 10.33 -0.13
N ARG A 258 -25.66 10.43 -1.43
CA ARG A 258 -25.99 9.25 -2.25
C ARG A 258 -24.70 8.77 -2.93
N LEU A 259 -24.52 7.45 -2.89
CA LEU A 259 -23.49 6.71 -3.62
C LEU A 259 -24.19 5.78 -4.61
N ASN A 260 -23.48 5.29 -5.61
CA ASN A 260 -24.00 4.34 -6.58
C ASN A 260 -23.03 3.18 -6.81
N SER A 261 -23.32 2.03 -6.18
CA SER A 261 -22.55 0.80 -6.31
C SER A 261 -21.07 0.99 -5.98
N PRO A 262 -20.71 1.54 -4.81
CA PRO A 262 -19.30 1.74 -4.47
C PRO A 262 -18.54 0.41 -4.54
N LEU A 263 -17.41 0.39 -5.25
CA LEU A 263 -16.61 -0.82 -5.45
C LEU A 263 -15.44 -0.93 -4.50
N ALA A 264 -14.85 0.20 -4.09
CA ALA A 264 -13.65 0.21 -3.27
C ALA A 264 -13.70 1.32 -2.23
N VAL A 265 -13.01 1.08 -1.13
CA VAL A 265 -12.74 2.03 -0.06
C VAL A 265 -11.30 1.84 0.39
N VAL A 266 -10.58 2.93 0.63
CA VAL A 266 -9.27 2.95 1.30
C VAL A 266 -9.26 4.04 2.35
N VAL A 267 -8.42 3.88 3.37
CA VAL A 267 -8.27 4.82 4.47
C VAL A 267 -6.80 5.22 4.57
N ASP A 268 -6.56 6.52 4.65
CA ASP A 268 -5.20 7.04 4.74
C ASP A 268 -4.65 7.01 6.17
N SER A 269 -3.41 7.48 6.31
CA SER A 269 -2.73 7.51 7.61
C SER A 269 -3.40 8.40 8.66
N THR A 270 -4.21 9.37 8.22
CA THR A 270 -4.92 10.37 9.05
C THR A 270 -6.36 9.96 9.38
N GLY A 271 -6.86 8.91 8.74
CA GLY A 271 -8.24 8.43 8.91
C GLY A 271 -9.23 9.00 7.91
N VAL A 272 -8.78 9.69 6.86
CA VAL A 272 -9.63 10.11 5.73
C VAL A 272 -9.90 8.88 4.85
N LEU A 273 -11.13 8.77 4.36
CA LEU A 273 -11.52 7.69 3.46
C LEU A 273 -11.62 8.18 2.02
N TYR A 274 -11.25 7.31 1.09
CA TYR A 274 -11.46 7.47 -0.33
C TYR A 274 -12.33 6.34 -0.84
N ILE A 275 -13.35 6.67 -1.64
CA ILE A 275 -14.38 5.74 -2.11
C ILE A 275 -14.43 5.79 -3.63
N ALA A 276 -14.36 4.63 -4.27
CA ALA A 276 -14.64 4.49 -5.69
C ALA A 276 -16.16 4.37 -5.87
N ASP A 277 -16.81 5.50 -6.14
CA ASP A 277 -18.25 5.60 -6.41
C ASP A 277 -18.50 5.20 -7.87
N HIS A 278 -18.36 3.90 -8.10
CA HIS A 278 -18.11 3.29 -9.40
C HIS A 278 -19.14 3.67 -10.47
N ALA A 279 -20.43 3.47 -10.21
CA ALA A 279 -21.46 3.74 -11.20
C ALA A 279 -21.77 5.25 -11.35
N ASN A 280 -21.20 6.08 -10.48
CA ASN A 280 -21.21 7.53 -10.63
C ASN A 280 -19.92 8.07 -11.25
N HIS A 281 -18.96 7.24 -11.67
CA HIS A 281 -17.75 7.70 -12.35
C HIS A 281 -16.95 8.72 -11.53
N ARG A 282 -16.89 8.53 -10.21
CA ARG A 282 -16.32 9.48 -9.24
C ARG A 282 -15.47 8.80 -8.18
N ILE A 283 -14.48 9.55 -7.71
CA ILE A 283 -13.77 9.27 -6.45
C ILE A 283 -14.28 10.26 -5.40
N ARG A 284 -14.78 9.72 -4.29
CA ARG A 284 -15.30 10.51 -3.16
C ARG A 284 -14.31 10.47 -2.01
N LYS A 285 -14.16 11.58 -1.30
CA LYS A 285 -13.35 11.69 -0.09
C LYS A 285 -14.27 11.94 1.10
N VAL A 286 -14.11 11.22 2.19
CA VAL A 286 -14.77 11.49 3.48
C VAL A 286 -13.71 11.98 4.45
N ALA A 287 -13.81 13.23 4.86
CA ALA A 287 -12.90 13.84 5.83
C ALA A 287 -13.17 13.33 7.26
N ALA A 288 -12.25 13.61 8.18
CA ALA A 288 -12.35 13.16 9.57
C ALA A 288 -13.59 13.69 10.32
N ASP A 289 -14.12 14.84 9.88
CA ASP A 289 -15.38 15.43 10.38
C ASP A 289 -16.64 14.76 9.82
N GLY A 290 -16.48 13.79 8.91
CA GLY A 290 -17.58 13.10 8.24
C GLY A 290 -18.14 13.83 7.02
N THR A 291 -17.52 14.92 6.56
CA THR A 291 -17.92 15.63 5.33
C THR A 291 -17.46 14.85 4.10
N ILE A 292 -18.36 14.67 3.11
CA ILE A 292 -18.03 14.01 1.83
C ILE A 292 -17.90 15.01 0.69
N THR A 293 -16.89 14.83 -0.16
CA THR A 293 -16.67 15.62 -1.37
C THR A 293 -16.28 14.74 -2.56
N THR A 294 -16.52 15.21 -3.78
CA THR A 294 -15.95 14.60 -5.00
C THR A 294 -14.55 15.18 -5.23
N ILE A 295 -13.54 14.33 -5.35
CA ILE A 295 -12.14 14.77 -5.57
C ILE A 295 -11.62 14.46 -6.98
N ALA A 296 -12.28 13.54 -7.69
CA ALA A 296 -12.00 13.24 -9.08
C ALA A 296 -13.21 12.63 -9.77
N GLY A 297 -13.31 12.84 -11.09
CA GLY A 297 -14.43 12.37 -11.90
C GLY A 297 -15.58 13.37 -11.95
N THR A 298 -16.04 13.69 -13.16
CA THR A 298 -17.15 14.64 -13.37
C THR A 298 -18.54 13.98 -13.30
N GLY A 299 -18.59 12.65 -13.29
CA GLY A 299 -19.83 11.87 -13.46
C GLY A 299 -20.06 11.35 -14.87
N THR A 300 -19.23 11.75 -15.84
CA THR A 300 -19.28 11.24 -17.22
C THR A 300 -18.29 10.09 -17.41
N ALA A 301 -18.76 9.01 -18.02
CA ALA A 301 -17.95 7.84 -18.35
C ALA A 301 -16.91 8.15 -19.44
N ALA A 302 -15.74 8.61 -19.04
CA ALA A 302 -14.60 8.81 -19.91
C ALA A 302 -13.33 8.77 -19.07
N SER A 303 -12.18 8.62 -19.72
CA SER A 303 -10.90 8.55 -19.06
C SER A 303 -9.98 9.61 -19.69
N THR A 304 -10.12 10.85 -19.21
CA THR A 304 -9.45 12.05 -19.80
C THR A 304 -8.97 13.01 -18.71
N GLY A 305 -8.28 14.09 -19.11
CA GLY A 305 -7.83 15.15 -18.21
C GLY A 305 -6.54 14.85 -17.44
N ASP A 306 -5.70 13.93 -17.93
CA ASP A 306 -4.36 13.71 -17.37
C ASP A 306 -3.53 14.99 -17.40
N ASN A 307 -2.69 15.16 -16.37
CA ASN A 307 -1.87 16.33 -16.08
C ASN A 307 -2.65 17.60 -15.73
N GLY A 308 -3.99 17.54 -15.75
CA GLY A 308 -4.89 18.58 -15.26
C GLY A 308 -5.38 18.32 -13.84
N PRO A 309 -6.14 19.27 -13.26
CA PRO A 309 -6.74 19.12 -11.93
C PRO A 309 -7.64 17.89 -11.84
N ALA A 310 -7.49 17.08 -10.79
CA ALA A 310 -8.23 15.84 -10.64
C ALA A 310 -9.76 16.02 -10.64
N ASP A 311 -10.27 17.13 -10.08
CA ASP A 311 -11.70 17.46 -10.00
C ASP A 311 -12.32 17.81 -11.37
N LYS A 312 -11.49 18.10 -12.38
CA LYS A 312 -11.93 18.33 -13.78
C LYS A 312 -11.76 17.11 -14.67
N ALA A 313 -11.00 16.12 -14.23
CA ALA A 313 -10.75 14.92 -14.99
C ALA A 313 -11.98 13.99 -15.02
N GLN A 314 -12.18 13.31 -16.14
CA GLN A 314 -13.20 12.26 -16.26
C GLN A 314 -12.56 10.92 -15.88
N VAL A 315 -13.25 10.15 -15.03
CA VAL A 315 -12.83 8.82 -14.55
C VAL A 315 -13.89 7.80 -14.96
N SER A 316 -13.51 6.69 -15.57
CA SER A 316 -14.43 5.70 -16.11
C SER A 316 -14.48 4.46 -15.23
N LEU A 317 -15.61 4.28 -14.52
CA LEU A 317 -15.90 3.10 -13.70
C LEU A 317 -14.73 2.76 -12.75
N PRO A 318 -14.39 3.65 -11.79
CA PRO A 318 -13.31 3.38 -10.85
C PRO A 318 -13.65 2.12 -10.03
N SER A 319 -12.73 1.16 -10.00
CA SER A 319 -12.99 -0.21 -9.52
C SER A 319 -12.20 -0.60 -8.28
N ALA A 320 -10.98 -0.12 -8.15
CA ALA A 320 -10.11 -0.36 -7.01
C ALA A 320 -9.31 0.91 -6.68
N LEU A 321 -8.96 1.04 -5.41
CA LEU A 321 -8.15 2.14 -4.88
C LEU A 321 -6.99 1.58 -4.07
N ALA A 322 -5.86 2.27 -4.09
CA ALA A 322 -4.72 2.01 -3.21
C ALA A 322 -4.06 3.33 -2.80
N LEU A 323 -3.46 3.35 -1.62
CA LEU A 323 -2.63 4.45 -1.13
C LEU A 323 -1.21 3.94 -0.94
N ASP A 324 -0.22 4.73 -1.33
CA ASP A 324 1.17 4.49 -0.97
C ASP A 324 1.52 5.10 0.40
N SER A 325 2.78 4.99 0.79
CA SER A 325 3.28 5.50 2.08
C SER A 325 3.21 7.03 2.20
N VAL A 326 3.05 7.77 1.10
CA VAL A 326 2.94 9.24 1.06
C VAL A 326 1.52 9.73 0.72
N ASP A 327 0.52 8.85 0.76
CA ASP A 327 -0.88 9.11 0.40
C ASP A 327 -1.12 9.50 -1.07
N THR A 328 -0.26 9.05 -2.00
CA THR A 328 -0.64 9.05 -3.42
C THR A 328 -1.79 8.06 -3.60
N LEU A 329 -2.91 8.54 -4.15
CA LEU A 329 -4.07 7.71 -4.43
C LEU A 329 -3.97 7.11 -5.82
N TYR A 330 -3.90 5.80 -5.92
CA TYR A 330 -3.98 5.04 -7.16
C TYR A 330 -5.42 4.57 -7.39
N ILE A 331 -5.89 4.66 -8.63
CA ILE A 331 -7.25 4.40 -9.07
C ILE A 331 -7.19 3.43 -10.24
N ALA A 332 -7.72 2.23 -10.08
CA ALA A 332 -7.97 1.35 -11.21
C ALA A 332 -9.25 1.79 -11.93
N GLU A 333 -9.15 2.14 -13.21
CA GLU A 333 -10.30 2.48 -14.05
C GLU A 333 -10.69 1.28 -14.90
N TYR A 334 -11.80 0.62 -14.54
CA TYR A 334 -12.29 -0.55 -15.27
C TYR A 334 -12.58 -0.19 -16.73
N GLY A 335 -13.39 0.85 -16.96
CA GLY A 335 -13.75 1.30 -18.30
C GLY A 335 -12.67 2.14 -18.98
N GLY A 336 -11.65 2.57 -18.22
CA GLY A 336 -10.52 3.35 -18.72
C GLY A 336 -9.29 2.51 -19.08
N HIS A 337 -9.29 1.19 -18.81
CA HIS A 337 -8.16 0.28 -19.10
C HIS A 337 -6.80 0.78 -18.58
N ARG A 338 -6.80 1.49 -17.45
CA ARG A 338 -5.60 2.11 -16.90
C ARG A 338 -5.67 2.28 -15.40
N ILE A 339 -4.50 2.46 -14.80
CA ILE A 339 -4.34 2.92 -13.44
C ILE A 339 -3.98 4.40 -13.49
N ARG A 340 -4.74 5.23 -12.80
CA ARG A 340 -4.44 6.66 -12.61
C ARG A 340 -4.01 6.93 -11.19
N LYS A 341 -3.25 8.01 -10.99
CA LYS A 341 -2.78 8.45 -9.70
C LYS A 341 -3.07 9.91 -9.46
N ILE A 342 -3.42 10.25 -8.23
CA ILE A 342 -3.56 11.62 -7.74
C ILE A 342 -2.52 11.77 -6.64
N ALA A 343 -1.61 12.74 -6.79
CA ALA A 343 -0.62 13.04 -5.78
C ALA A 343 -1.31 13.50 -4.48
N SER A 344 -0.70 13.19 -3.34
CA SER A 344 -1.17 13.69 -2.07
C SER A 344 -1.18 15.22 -2.06
N PRO A 345 -2.25 15.90 -1.60
CA PRO A 345 -2.22 17.34 -1.36
C PRO A 345 -1.10 17.77 -0.41
N LEU A 346 -0.65 16.88 0.47
CA LEU A 346 0.49 17.11 1.36
C LEU A 346 1.82 17.26 0.60
N MET A 347 1.85 16.80 -0.65
CA MET A 347 2.99 16.91 -1.56
C MET A 347 2.83 18.08 -2.56
N ALA A 348 1.77 18.89 -2.45
CA ALA A 348 1.54 20.00 -3.36
C ALA A 348 2.65 21.06 -3.22
N GLY A 349 3.20 21.50 -4.35
CA GLY A 349 4.33 22.44 -4.40
C GLY A 349 5.71 21.79 -4.33
N LEU A 350 5.79 20.47 -4.10
CA LEU A 350 7.05 19.73 -4.19
C LEU A 350 7.40 19.45 -5.67
N PRO A 351 8.69 19.50 -6.06
CA PRO A 351 9.10 19.15 -7.41
C PRO A 351 8.65 17.73 -7.79
N ALA A 352 8.03 17.57 -8.98
CA ALA A 352 7.60 16.27 -9.49
C ALA A 352 8.77 15.33 -9.82
N SER A 353 9.96 15.90 -10.05
CA SER A 353 11.21 15.20 -10.34
C SER A 353 12.38 15.94 -9.66
N GLY A 354 12.83 15.38 -8.56
CA GLY A 354 13.92 15.85 -7.73
C GLY A 354 13.78 15.07 -6.44
N THR A 355 14.81 14.34 -6.04
CA THR A 355 14.75 13.30 -5.00
C THR A 355 14.09 13.80 -3.71
N VAL A 356 12.77 13.65 -3.60
CA VAL A 356 12.08 13.71 -2.32
C VAL A 356 12.42 12.40 -1.64
N VAL A 357 13.33 12.44 -0.67
CA VAL A 357 13.57 11.29 0.17
C VAL A 357 12.47 11.26 1.23
N SER A 358 11.45 10.43 1.02
CA SER A 358 10.47 10.13 2.05
C SER A 358 10.95 8.92 2.85
N TRP A 359 11.28 9.11 4.12
CA TRP A 359 11.54 8.00 5.04
C TRP A 359 10.27 7.75 5.84
N ALA A 360 9.77 6.52 5.77
CA ALA A 360 8.66 6.05 6.59
C ALA A 360 9.21 5.18 7.72
N ASN A 361 9.01 5.61 8.96
CA ASN A 361 9.23 4.69 10.07
C ASN A 361 8.12 3.62 10.07
N VAL A 362 8.53 2.36 9.86
CA VAL A 362 7.63 1.20 9.65
C VAL A 362 6.71 0.93 10.85
N ARG A 363 7.07 1.40 12.06
CA ARG A 363 6.25 1.29 13.28
C ARG A 363 5.40 2.53 13.58
N SER A 364 5.87 3.74 13.31
CA SER A 364 5.20 4.97 13.76
C SER A 364 4.46 5.75 12.67
N ARG A 365 4.48 5.30 11.40
CA ARG A 365 3.97 6.08 10.24
C ARG A 365 4.58 7.49 10.16
N LEU A 366 5.77 7.69 10.73
CA LEU A 366 6.48 8.97 10.66
C LEU A 366 6.73 9.29 9.19
N ARG A 367 6.36 10.49 8.75
CA ARG A 367 6.65 11.01 7.42
C ARG A 367 7.56 12.21 7.57
N MET A 368 8.64 12.21 6.83
CA MET A 368 9.56 13.34 6.75
C MET A 368 9.79 13.60 5.27
N GLY A 369 9.57 14.84 4.84
CA GLY A 369 9.89 15.32 3.50
C GLY A 369 10.92 16.44 3.61
N VAL A 370 11.88 16.47 2.69
CA VAL A 370 12.85 17.56 2.56
C VAL A 370 12.71 18.14 1.15
N LEU A 371 12.47 19.45 1.07
CA LEU A 371 12.53 20.24 -0.16
C LEU A 371 13.99 20.61 -0.43
N ARG A 372 14.42 20.50 -1.70
CA ARG A 372 15.75 20.94 -2.13
C ARG A 372 16.01 22.43 -1.86
N GLU A 373 14.96 23.23 -1.71
CA GLU A 373 15.02 24.68 -1.48
C GLU A 373 14.99 25.07 0.02
N SER A 374 15.03 24.10 0.95
CA SER A 374 14.98 24.33 2.40
C SER A 374 16.31 24.06 3.12
N THR A 375 17.42 24.30 2.42
CA THR A 375 18.79 24.03 2.88
C THR A 375 19.50 25.26 3.46
N GLU A 376 18.78 26.26 3.97
CA GLU A 376 19.40 27.37 4.74
C GLU A 376 19.51 27.01 6.22
N ASP A 377 20.59 27.47 6.87
CA ASP A 377 20.82 27.26 8.31
C ASP A 377 19.67 27.82 9.15
N GLY A 378 19.18 27.03 10.11
CA GLY A 378 17.99 27.37 10.91
C GLY A 378 16.63 27.05 10.28
N ALA A 379 16.58 26.38 9.12
CA ALA A 379 15.33 25.95 8.52
C ALA A 379 14.54 24.97 9.42
N GLU A 380 13.29 25.32 9.72
CA GLU A 380 12.40 24.50 10.54
C GLU A 380 11.84 23.32 9.71
N ILE A 381 12.12 22.08 10.15
CA ILE A 381 11.48 20.89 9.58
C ILE A 381 10.09 20.78 10.16
N HIS A 382 9.07 21.11 9.37
CA HIS A 382 7.70 21.00 9.80
C HIS A 382 7.26 19.53 9.87
N GLN A 383 7.10 19.06 11.11
CA GLN A 383 6.44 17.80 11.40
C GLN A 383 4.92 17.99 11.27
N SER A 384 4.29 17.32 10.30
CA SER A 384 2.83 17.20 10.26
C SER A 384 2.39 15.95 11.03
N LEU A 385 2.18 16.09 12.33
CA LEU A 385 1.45 15.08 13.11
C LEU A 385 -0.04 15.43 13.13
N ALA A 386 -0.91 14.42 13.06
CA ALA A 386 -2.35 14.60 13.32
C ALA A 386 -2.65 14.99 14.78
N VAL A 387 -1.72 14.73 15.71
CA VAL A 387 -1.77 15.17 17.13
C VAL A 387 -0.33 15.44 17.61
N PRO A 388 0.01 16.64 18.11
CA PRO A 388 1.36 16.96 18.58
C PRO A 388 1.80 16.03 19.73
N ARG A 389 3.02 15.52 19.67
CA ARG A 389 3.67 14.84 20.79
C ARG A 389 4.92 15.62 21.18
N GLU A 390 5.00 16.09 22.42
CA GLU A 390 6.12 16.94 22.88
C GLU A 390 7.52 16.28 22.85
N HIS A 391 7.60 14.97 22.60
CA HIS A 391 8.82 14.16 22.76
C HIS A 391 9.56 13.81 21.45
N GLN A 392 9.22 14.41 20.30
CA GLN A 392 9.84 14.11 18.99
C GLN A 392 10.21 15.39 18.21
N ARG A 393 10.93 16.32 18.85
CA ARG A 393 11.48 17.51 18.19
C ARG A 393 12.84 17.18 17.58
N TRP A 394 13.01 17.51 16.30
CA TRP A 394 14.25 17.34 15.55
C TRP A 394 14.70 18.71 15.04
N ARG A 395 16.00 18.99 15.04
CA ARG A 395 16.57 20.23 14.50
C ARG A 395 17.68 19.91 13.49
N LEU A 396 17.76 20.74 12.45
CA LEU A 396 18.91 20.79 11.54
C LEU A 396 19.95 21.73 12.17
N VAL A 397 21.21 21.32 12.21
CA VAL A 397 22.30 22.10 12.80
C VAL A 397 23.47 22.09 11.83
N VAL A 398 24.08 23.24 11.55
CA VAL A 398 25.33 23.28 10.79
C VAL A 398 26.44 22.57 11.58
N ALA A 399 27.03 21.57 10.94
CA ALA A 399 28.08 20.73 11.50
C ALA A 399 29.49 21.21 11.10
N GLY A 400 29.60 22.09 10.10
CA GLY A 400 30.86 22.67 9.64
C GLY A 400 30.77 23.17 8.20
N GLN A 401 31.92 23.51 7.63
CA GLN A 401 32.09 23.76 6.21
C GLN A 401 33.30 22.99 5.70
N GLN A 402 33.19 22.40 4.52
CA GLN A 402 34.30 21.76 3.83
C GLN A 402 34.20 22.09 2.33
N ASP A 403 35.31 22.53 1.74
CA ASP A 403 35.42 22.88 0.32
C ASP A 403 34.39 23.90 -0.21
N GLY A 404 33.89 24.76 0.68
CA GLY A 404 32.94 25.83 0.35
C GLY A 404 31.47 25.46 0.60
N GLU A 405 31.17 24.21 0.95
CA GLU A 405 29.82 23.74 1.22
C GLU A 405 29.58 23.51 2.73
N VAL A 406 28.33 23.75 3.14
CA VAL A 406 27.90 23.72 4.56
C VAL A 406 27.41 22.31 4.91
N LEU A 407 28.06 21.69 5.89
CA LEU A 407 27.68 20.39 6.42
C LEU A 407 26.53 20.55 7.41
N TYR A 408 25.54 19.65 7.38
CA TYR A 408 24.37 19.67 8.27
C TYR A 408 24.22 18.37 9.08
N ARG A 409 23.72 18.51 10.30
CA ARG A 409 23.43 17.44 11.26
C ARG A 409 21.95 17.45 11.65
N PHE A 410 21.33 16.28 11.70
CA PHE A 410 19.99 16.13 12.27
C PHE A 410 20.09 15.65 13.72
N GLU A 411 19.56 16.44 14.64
CA GLU A 411 19.58 16.13 16.06
C GLU A 411 18.17 15.92 16.59
N ASN A 412 17.97 14.80 17.28
CA ASN A 412 16.83 14.68 18.17
C ASN A 412 17.08 15.47 19.46
N VAL A 413 16.28 16.51 19.69
CA VAL A 413 16.51 17.56 20.70
C VAL A 413 16.52 17.03 22.15
N ARG A 414 16.02 15.80 22.40
CA ARG A 414 16.00 15.18 23.74
C ARG A 414 16.86 13.93 23.88
N SER A 415 16.97 13.09 22.85
CA SER A 415 17.70 11.80 22.96
C SER A 415 19.16 11.85 22.54
N GLY A 416 19.62 12.96 21.94
CA GLY A 416 21.00 13.11 21.48
C GLY A 416 21.39 12.18 20.33
N LYS A 417 20.42 11.48 19.72
CA LYS A 417 20.67 10.65 18.54
C LYS A 417 21.00 11.56 17.36
N VAL A 418 22.12 11.24 16.71
CA VAL A 418 22.67 11.95 15.56
C VAL A 418 22.62 11.04 14.33
N LEU A 419 22.07 11.56 13.24
CA LEU A 419 22.23 11.00 11.90
C LEU A 419 23.13 11.96 11.13
N GLU A 420 24.24 11.44 10.63
CA GLU A 420 25.23 12.18 9.87
C GLU A 420 25.15 11.72 8.40
N ILE A 421 25.05 12.68 7.49
CA ILE A 421 25.07 12.42 6.05
C ILE A 421 26.32 13.15 5.53
N LEU A 422 27.29 12.39 5.04
CA LEU A 422 28.45 12.93 4.33
C LEU A 422 28.13 12.89 2.82
N GLU A 423 28.35 14.00 2.11
CA GLU A 423 28.17 14.06 0.64
C GLU A 423 29.14 13.07 -0.05
N ALA A 424 28.79 12.31 -1.09
CA ALA A 424 27.88 12.50 -2.21
C ALA A 424 28.30 13.60 -3.20
N GLU A 425 29.57 13.63 -3.60
CA GLU A 425 29.95 14.22 -4.90
C GLU A 425 30.87 13.28 -5.72
N GLU A 426 30.48 13.12 -7.00
CA GLU A 426 31.23 12.60 -8.16
C GLU A 426 32.12 11.34 -8.05
N ALA A 427 31.67 10.26 -7.39
CA ALA A 427 31.98 8.87 -7.77
C ALA A 427 31.09 7.89 -6.99
N ALA A 428 30.82 6.71 -7.55
CA ALA A 428 29.90 5.74 -6.98
C ALA A 428 30.46 5.05 -5.70
N GLY A 429 29.63 4.97 -4.64
CA GLY A 429 29.87 4.15 -3.44
C GLY A 429 29.91 4.86 -2.08
N ALA A 430 28.93 5.71 -1.74
CA ALA A 430 28.88 6.39 -0.44
C ALA A 430 28.28 5.53 0.70
N VAL A 431 28.84 5.70 1.92
CA VAL A 431 28.59 4.87 3.13
C VAL A 431 27.80 5.67 4.17
N ALA A 432 26.84 5.02 4.84
CA ALA A 432 26.19 5.55 6.05
C ALA A 432 26.81 4.92 7.31
N ALA A 433 27.20 5.73 8.29
CA ALA A 433 27.73 5.26 9.57
C ALA A 433 26.74 5.54 10.72
N GLN A 434 26.66 4.60 11.67
CA GLN A 434 25.93 4.76 12.92
C GLN A 434 26.95 4.86 14.07
N GLY A 435 27.13 6.06 14.62
CA GLY A 435 27.86 6.23 15.87
C GLY A 435 26.95 5.99 17.08
N ALA A 436 27.28 5.03 17.94
CA ALA A 436 26.66 4.92 19.26
C ALA A 436 27.54 5.66 20.28
N TYR A 437 27.03 6.75 20.88
CA TYR A 437 27.71 7.39 22.01
C TYR A 437 27.26 6.80 23.35
N GLN A 438 28.19 6.76 24.29
CA GLN A 438 28.10 6.11 25.60
C GLN A 438 26.93 6.62 26.44
N GLY A 439 26.09 5.68 26.87
CA GLY A 439 25.04 5.87 27.87
C GLY A 439 24.56 4.48 28.31
N VAL A 440 24.36 4.31 29.60
CA VAL A 440 24.26 3.00 30.30
C VAL A 440 23.05 2.12 29.94
N ASP A 441 22.22 2.51 28.96
CA ASP A 441 20.99 1.79 28.57
C ASP A 441 20.91 1.44 27.06
N ALA A 442 22.04 1.35 26.35
CA ALA A 442 22.05 0.87 24.96
C ALA A 442 22.01 -0.67 24.89
N HIS A 443 20.82 -1.27 24.92
CA HIS A 443 20.67 -2.71 24.70
C HIS A 443 20.87 -3.10 23.22
N HIS A 444 22.01 -3.78 22.97
CA HIS A 444 22.41 -4.71 21.90
C HIS A 444 21.81 -4.57 20.48
N GLN A 445 22.70 -4.39 19.49
CA GLN A 445 22.44 -4.65 18.07
C GLN A 445 23.39 -5.75 17.57
N GLN A 446 22.83 -6.85 17.05
CA GLN A 446 23.58 -7.93 16.40
C GLN A 446 23.37 -7.82 14.89
N TRP A 447 24.46 -7.95 14.14
CA TRP A 447 24.49 -7.84 12.69
C TRP A 447 25.04 -9.12 12.08
N ARG A 448 24.41 -9.60 11.01
CA ARG A 448 24.86 -10.77 10.24
C ARG A 448 24.94 -10.40 8.77
N LEU A 449 26.03 -10.81 8.12
CA LEU A 449 26.23 -10.72 6.68
C LEU A 449 25.74 -12.00 6.02
N ILE A 450 24.93 -11.87 4.96
CA ILE A 450 24.46 -12.99 4.14
C ILE A 450 24.88 -12.69 2.69
N PRO A 451 25.69 -13.55 2.04
CA PRO A 451 26.02 -13.42 0.63
C PRO A 451 24.79 -13.77 -0.22
N ILE A 452 24.52 -12.98 -1.25
CA ILE A 452 23.50 -13.30 -2.25
C ILE A 452 24.19 -13.42 -3.62
N GLY A 453 24.21 -14.63 -4.20
CA GLY A 453 24.75 -14.93 -5.53
C GLY A 453 25.84 -16.03 -5.58
N PRO A 454 26.20 -16.54 -6.78
CA PRO A 454 27.32 -17.47 -6.97
C PRO A 454 28.66 -16.87 -6.53
N ALA A 455 29.59 -17.71 -6.04
CA ALA A 455 30.88 -17.26 -5.50
C ALA A 455 31.77 -16.50 -6.51
N SER A 456 31.47 -16.55 -7.81
CA SER A 456 32.26 -15.97 -8.89
C SER A 456 31.86 -14.55 -9.30
N ASP A 457 30.75 -14.00 -8.80
CA ASP A 457 30.27 -12.68 -9.25
C ASP A 457 31.04 -11.52 -8.61
N SER A 458 31.24 -10.44 -9.38
CA SER A 458 31.96 -9.23 -8.96
C SER A 458 31.25 -7.95 -9.45
N PRO A 459 30.92 -6.99 -8.56
CA PRO A 459 31.15 -7.05 -7.12
C PRO A 459 30.12 -7.93 -6.40
N ARG A 460 30.56 -8.62 -5.34
CA ARG A 460 29.66 -9.39 -4.46
C ARG A 460 28.75 -8.45 -3.69
N VAL A 461 27.45 -8.73 -3.70
CA VAL A 461 26.44 -7.97 -2.94
C VAL A 461 26.22 -8.62 -1.58
N PHE A 462 26.16 -7.82 -0.52
CA PHE A 462 25.92 -8.25 0.85
C PHE A 462 24.70 -7.53 1.44
N GLU A 463 23.84 -8.26 2.15
CA GLU A 463 22.80 -7.68 2.99
C GLU A 463 23.23 -7.61 4.47
N ILE A 464 22.81 -6.55 5.16
CA ILE A 464 22.97 -6.38 6.61
C ILE A 464 21.58 -6.24 7.25
N ALA A 465 21.24 -7.14 8.16
CA ALA A 465 19.96 -7.12 8.87
C ALA A 465 20.15 -6.86 10.38
N ASN A 466 19.36 -5.93 10.93
CA ASN A 466 19.21 -5.71 12.37
C ASN A 466 17.99 -6.48 12.90
N ARG A 467 18.20 -7.38 13.87
CA ARG A 467 17.14 -8.29 14.33
C ARG A 467 16.01 -7.65 15.16
N HIS A 468 16.11 -6.39 15.59
CA HIS A 468 15.13 -5.78 16.52
C HIS A 468 14.47 -4.48 16.05
N SER A 469 15.05 -3.75 15.09
CA SER A 469 14.47 -2.48 14.59
C SER A 469 13.73 -2.60 13.26
N GLY A 470 13.92 -3.69 12.50
CA GLY A 470 13.36 -3.83 11.17
C GLY A 470 13.87 -2.78 10.17
N LEU A 471 14.99 -2.12 10.49
CA LEU A 471 15.68 -1.22 9.57
C LEU A 471 16.37 -2.07 8.49
N VAL A 472 16.00 -1.84 7.23
CA VAL A 472 16.67 -2.41 6.07
C VAL A 472 17.40 -1.27 5.36
N LEU A 473 18.72 -1.39 5.26
CA LEU A 473 19.54 -0.52 4.44
C LEU A 473 20.01 -1.33 3.24
N ARG A 474 19.61 -0.90 2.04
CA ARG A 474 20.09 -1.46 0.79
C ARG A 474 21.14 -0.53 0.23
N VAL A 475 22.31 -1.09 -0.07
CA VAL A 475 23.43 -0.39 -0.69
C VAL A 475 23.62 -0.99 -2.08
N ASP A 476 23.23 -0.26 -3.12
CA ASP A 476 23.60 -0.61 -4.50
C ASP A 476 24.95 0.11 -4.78
N ALA A 477 26.04 -0.65 -4.85
CA ALA A 477 27.37 -0.15 -5.16
C ALA A 477 27.82 -0.65 -6.54
N THR A 478 28.39 0.21 -7.37
CA THR A 478 28.84 -0.14 -8.73
C THR A 478 30.32 -0.53 -8.80
N GLY A 479 30.95 -0.84 -7.65
CA GLY A 479 32.34 -1.30 -7.57
C GLY A 479 32.62 -2.16 -6.32
N PRO A 480 33.80 -2.80 -6.21
CA PRO A 480 34.13 -3.69 -5.09
C PRO A 480 34.18 -2.93 -3.77
N ALA A 481 33.38 -3.34 -2.80
CA ALA A 481 33.37 -2.81 -1.44
C ALA A 481 33.74 -3.89 -0.43
N ALA A 482 34.60 -3.57 0.53
CA ALA A 482 34.92 -4.43 1.67
C ALA A 482 34.46 -3.75 2.97
N ILE A 483 33.73 -4.49 3.79
CA ILE A 483 33.31 -4.04 5.12
C ILE A 483 34.43 -4.41 6.10
N LYS A 484 35.07 -3.41 6.71
CA LYS A 484 36.10 -3.60 7.72
C LYS A 484 35.59 -3.18 9.08
N GLN A 485 35.60 -4.12 10.03
CA GLN A 485 35.31 -3.86 11.44
C GLN A 485 36.61 -3.44 12.13
N TYR A 486 36.61 -2.31 12.84
CA TYR A 486 37.67 -1.96 13.78
C TYR A 486 37.20 -2.28 15.21
N GLU A 487 38.13 -2.76 16.03
CA GLU A 487 37.86 -3.27 17.37
C GLU A 487 37.21 -2.24 18.29
N ALA A 488 36.44 -2.74 19.27
CA ALA A 488 35.96 -1.98 20.41
C ALA A 488 36.51 -2.62 21.67
N ASP A 489 37.08 -1.81 22.57
CA ASP A 489 37.43 -2.25 23.93
C ASP A 489 36.17 -2.76 24.65
N GLY A 490 36.18 -4.05 25.01
CA GLY A 490 35.10 -4.73 25.71
C GLY A 490 35.26 -6.26 25.67
N ASP A 491 34.80 -6.94 26.73
CA ASP A 491 34.98 -8.39 26.95
C ASP A 491 34.48 -9.23 25.75
N HIS A 492 35.41 -9.95 25.14
CA HIS A 492 35.31 -10.69 23.88
C HIS A 492 35.02 -12.18 24.10
N ARG A 493 34.59 -12.59 25.29
CA ARG A 493 34.27 -14.00 25.58
C ARG A 493 32.92 -14.39 24.96
N ASN A 494 32.95 -15.50 24.22
CA ASN A 494 31.82 -16.24 23.58
C ASN A 494 31.44 -15.89 22.14
N ARG A 495 32.41 -15.69 21.23
CA ARG A 495 32.15 -15.84 19.79
C ARG A 495 33.14 -16.83 19.17
N GLN A 496 32.65 -18.01 18.81
CA GLN A 496 33.34 -18.92 17.89
C GLN A 496 32.64 -18.87 16.54
N TRP A 497 33.42 -18.74 15.47
CA TRP A 497 32.95 -18.86 14.08
C TRP A 497 33.77 -19.93 13.39
N GLN A 498 33.10 -20.90 12.79
CA GLN A 498 33.69 -21.95 11.97
C GLN A 498 33.20 -21.77 10.53
N LEU A 499 34.14 -21.76 9.58
CA LEU A 499 33.82 -21.78 8.15
C LEU A 499 33.69 -23.24 7.70
N LEU A 500 32.60 -23.59 7.03
CA LEU A 500 32.48 -24.85 6.30
C LEU A 500 32.51 -24.53 4.79
N PRO A 501 33.37 -25.21 4.01
CA PRO A 501 33.45 -25.01 2.57
C PRO A 501 32.31 -25.74 1.86
N VAL A 502 31.69 -25.07 0.88
CA VAL A 502 31.08 -25.72 -0.29
C VAL A 502 31.58 -24.96 -1.52
#